data_AF-A0AAV5A8I2-F1
#
_entry.id   AF-A0AAV5A8I2-F1
#
_cell.length_a   1.000
_cell.length_b   1.000
_cell.length_c   1.000
_cell.angle_alpha   90.00
_cell.angle_beta   90.00
_cell.angle_gamma   90.00
#
_symmetry.space_group_name_H-M   'P 1'
#
loop_
_entity.id
_entity.type
_entity.pdbx_description
1 polymer ?
#
loop_
_entity_poly.entity_id
_entity_poly.type
_entity_poly.pdbx_seq_one_letter_code
_entity_poly.pdbx_strand_id
1 'polypeptide(L)'
;MKDLLENISLWKIITCEEPKPSPESPEFEIWKAKDSYIRITYLQCIEQEIIPKLTRLDAKQAWDLMENEFKQSGTGSIVYWFHQLFKMAAGAEDIYKHIKQYETAMRYLANAGVPFPEHAQAAMLLTSLPGDSWTSFRLATKVTTTTTFSSMASLIRDEVRS
;
A
#
# COMPACT_ATOMS: atom_id res chain seq x y z
N MET A 1 -4.61 -5.31 7.67
CA MET A 1 -6.08 -5.44 7.74
C MET A 1 -6.53 -6.81 7.26
N LYS A 2 -6.25 -7.20 6.01
CA LYS A 2 -6.58 -8.52 5.47
C LYS A 2 -6.09 -9.67 6.36
N ASP A 3 -4.80 -9.68 6.70
CA ASP A 3 -4.20 -10.72 7.56
C ASP A 3 -4.88 -10.83 8.94
N LEU A 4 -5.33 -9.71 9.52
CA LEU A 4 -6.10 -9.71 10.77
C LEU A 4 -7.43 -10.44 10.60
N LEU A 5 -8.17 -10.11 9.54
CA LEU A 5 -9.49 -10.70 9.25
C LEU A 5 -9.39 -12.17 8.82
N GLU A 6 -8.30 -12.57 8.16
CA GLU A 6 -8.00 -13.96 7.84
C GLU A 6 -7.71 -14.77 9.12
N ASN A 7 -6.89 -14.23 10.04
CA ASN A 7 -6.56 -14.88 11.31
C ASN A 7 -7.79 -15.18 12.19
N ILE A 8 -8.82 -14.33 12.12
CA ILE A 8 -10.08 -14.54 12.87
C ILE A 8 -11.19 -15.15 12.02
N SER A 9 -10.87 -15.69 10.84
CA SER A 9 -11.82 -16.36 9.92
C SER A 9 -13.00 -15.50 9.46
N LEU A 10 -12.89 -14.18 9.50
CA LEU A 10 -13.94 -13.25 9.04
C LEU A 10 -13.79 -12.85 7.57
N TRP A 11 -12.64 -13.15 6.96
CA TRP A 11 -12.39 -12.88 5.54
C TRP A 11 -13.41 -13.55 4.60
N LYS A 12 -14.02 -14.66 5.03
CA LYS A 12 -15.04 -15.42 4.27
C LYS A 12 -16.31 -14.62 3.96
N ILE A 13 -16.65 -13.63 4.78
CA ILE A 13 -17.77 -12.71 4.52
C ILE A 13 -17.41 -11.78 3.35
N ILE A 14 -16.15 -11.37 3.25
CA ILE A 14 -15.64 -10.48 2.20
C ILE A 14 -15.44 -11.25 0.89
N THR A 15 -15.11 -12.55 0.92
CA THR A 15 -15.02 -13.38 -0.30
C THR A 15 -16.36 -13.96 -0.75
N CYS A 16 -17.45 -13.69 -0.02
CA CYS A 16 -18.78 -14.28 -0.22
C CYS A 16 -18.84 -15.81 -0.06
N GLU A 17 -17.84 -16.43 0.58
CA GLU A 17 -17.91 -17.83 1.02
C GLU A 17 -18.91 -18.03 2.17
N GLU A 18 -19.12 -16.99 2.98
CA GLU A 18 -20.20 -16.90 3.97
C GLU A 18 -21.20 -15.82 3.51
N PRO A 19 -22.16 -16.15 2.62
CA PRO A 19 -23.09 -15.17 2.07
C PRO A 19 -24.05 -14.67 3.15
N LYS A 20 -24.57 -13.46 2.94
CA LYS A 20 -25.58 -12.85 3.80
C LYS A 20 -26.82 -13.75 3.92
N PRO A 21 -27.16 -14.25 5.12
CA PRO A 21 -28.35 -15.06 5.33
C PRO A 21 -29.64 -14.25 5.11
N SER A 22 -30.75 -14.95 4.91
CA SER A 22 -32.08 -14.33 4.93
C SER A 22 -32.33 -13.67 6.30
N PRO A 23 -32.99 -12.49 6.37
CA PRO A 23 -33.32 -11.84 7.66
C PRO A 23 -34.13 -12.70 8.63
N GLU A 24 -34.83 -13.71 8.12
CA GLU A 24 -35.66 -14.63 8.91
C GLU A 24 -34.87 -15.82 9.48
N SER A 25 -33.60 -16.00 9.07
CA SER A 25 -32.78 -17.12 9.50
C SER A 25 -32.13 -16.82 10.87
N PRO A 26 -32.04 -17.82 11.79
CA PRO A 26 -31.37 -17.66 13.08
C PRO A 26 -29.91 -17.21 12.96
N GLU A 27 -29.25 -17.59 11.85
CA GLU A 27 -27.86 -17.26 11.55
C GLU A 27 -27.66 -15.78 11.18
N PHE A 28 -28.74 -15.04 10.87
CA PHE A 28 -28.67 -13.63 10.47
C PHE A 28 -28.06 -12.73 11.55
N GLU A 29 -28.43 -12.90 12.82
CA GLU A 29 -27.89 -12.08 13.91
C GLU A 29 -26.41 -12.37 14.18
N ILE A 30 -25.98 -13.63 14.02
CA ILE A 30 -24.56 -14.01 14.11
C ILE A 30 -23.78 -13.37 12.97
N TRP A 31 -24.28 -13.47 11.74
CA TRP A 31 -23.67 -12.85 10.57
C TRP A 31 -23.56 -11.33 10.73
N LYS A 32 -24.60 -10.68 11.22
CA LYS A 32 -24.65 -9.23 11.48
C LYS A 32 -23.63 -8.78 12.54
N ALA A 33 -23.40 -9.58 13.57
CA ALA A 33 -22.35 -9.30 14.55
C ALA A 33 -20.95 -9.35 13.91
N LYS A 34 -20.69 -10.37 13.08
CA LYS A 34 -19.45 -10.48 12.31
C LYS A 34 -19.27 -9.32 11.33
N ASP A 35 -20.31 -8.98 10.59
CA ASP A 35 -20.36 -7.84 9.67
C ASP A 35 -19.99 -6.52 10.39
N SER A 36 -20.62 -6.27 11.54
CA SER A 36 -20.35 -5.09 12.37
C SER A 36 -18.89 -5.02 12.81
N TYR A 37 -18.31 -6.14 13.26
CA TYR A 37 -16.90 -6.20 13.67
C TYR A 37 -15.94 -5.85 12.52
N ILE A 38 -16.19 -6.40 11.33
CA ILE A 38 -15.38 -6.10 10.14
C ILE A 38 -15.47 -4.60 9.81
N ARG A 39 -16.69 -4.04 9.83
CA ARG A 39 -16.92 -2.63 9.54
C ARG A 39 -16.22 -1.70 10.54
N ILE A 40 -16.26 -2.02 11.84
CA ILE A 40 -15.52 -1.26 12.87
C ILE A 40 -14.01 -1.32 12.58
N THR A 41 -13.50 -2.49 12.19
CA THR A 41 -12.09 -2.67 11.83
C THR A 41 -11.70 -1.78 10.64
N TYR A 42 -12.56 -1.64 9.63
CA TYR A 42 -12.34 -0.72 8.52
C TYR A 42 -12.23 0.73 8.99
N LEU A 43 -13.20 1.18 9.79
CA LEU A 43 -13.27 2.56 10.29
C LEU A 43 -12.04 2.96 11.11
N GLN A 44 -11.38 2.00 11.77
CA GLN A 44 -10.13 2.24 12.50
C GLN A 44 -8.90 2.42 11.61
N CYS A 45 -8.99 2.03 10.34
CA CYS A 45 -7.84 1.92 9.42
C CYS A 45 -7.90 2.89 8.24
N ILE A 46 -8.98 3.67 8.09
CA ILE A 46 -9.22 4.55 6.94
C ILE A 46 -9.28 6.02 7.35
N GLU A 47 -9.05 6.90 6.38
CA GLU A 47 -9.16 8.35 6.56
C GLU A 47 -10.62 8.78 6.77
N GLN A 48 -10.82 9.83 7.57
CA GLN A 48 -12.16 10.27 7.99
C GLN A 48 -13.07 10.69 6.83
N GLU A 49 -12.50 11.11 5.71
CA GLU A 49 -13.23 11.61 4.53
C GLU A 49 -14.07 10.54 3.84
N ILE A 50 -13.69 9.26 3.95
CA ILE A 50 -14.39 8.14 3.30
C ILE A 50 -15.41 7.47 4.22
N ILE A 51 -15.30 7.66 5.53
CA ILE A 51 -16.21 7.10 6.54
C ILE A 51 -17.69 7.31 6.20
N PRO A 52 -18.16 8.51 5.81
CA PRO A 52 -19.58 8.73 5.51
C PRO A 52 -20.10 7.81 4.40
N LYS A 53 -19.27 7.48 3.40
CA LYS A 53 -19.66 6.61 2.28
C LYS A 53 -19.82 5.14 2.70
N LEU A 54 -19.16 4.71 3.78
CA LEU A 54 -19.15 3.32 4.25
C LEU A 54 -20.19 3.02 5.34
N THR A 55 -20.68 4.04 6.05
CA THR A 55 -21.58 3.86 7.22
C THR A 55 -22.90 3.14 6.92
N ARG A 56 -23.35 3.09 5.66
CA ARG A 56 -24.61 2.45 5.26
C ARG A 56 -24.44 1.11 4.53
N LEU A 57 -23.20 0.70 4.30
CA LEU A 57 -22.86 -0.50 3.55
C LEU A 57 -22.57 -1.66 4.50
N ASP A 58 -22.91 -2.88 4.08
CA ASP A 58 -22.36 -4.07 4.72
C ASP A 58 -20.85 -4.21 4.44
N ALA A 59 -20.17 -5.08 5.17
CA ALA A 59 -18.73 -5.26 5.10
C ALA A 59 -18.24 -5.57 3.67
N LYS A 60 -18.98 -6.39 2.92
CA LYS A 60 -18.63 -6.70 1.54
C LYS A 60 -18.75 -5.47 0.65
N GLN A 61 -19.89 -4.79 0.71
CA GLN A 61 -20.13 -3.58 -0.08
C GLN A 61 -19.14 -2.46 0.26
N ALA A 62 -18.82 -2.30 1.55
CA ALA A 62 -17.80 -1.36 2.01
C ALA A 62 -16.42 -1.72 1.47
N TRP A 63 -16.06 -3.01 1.50
CA TRP A 63 -14.82 -3.50 0.90
C TRP A 63 -14.75 -3.20 -0.60
N ASP A 64 -15.83 -3.47 -1.35
CA ASP A 64 -15.88 -3.24 -2.80
C ASP A 64 -15.79 -1.75 -3.15
N LEU A 65 -16.42 -0.88 -2.35
CA LEU A 65 -16.30 0.56 -2.52
C LEU A 65 -14.86 1.02 -2.27
N MET A 66 -14.24 0.56 -1.19
CA MET A 66 -12.84 0.87 -0.89
C MET A 66 -11.92 0.30 -1.97
N GLU A 67 -12.18 -0.90 -2.46
CA GLU A 67 -11.44 -1.47 -3.57
C GLU A 67 -11.59 -0.56 -4.80
N ASN A 68 -12.78 -0.14 -5.19
CA ASN A 68 -12.94 0.78 -6.33
C ASN A 68 -12.28 2.15 -6.13
N GLU A 69 -12.39 2.75 -4.95
CA GLU A 69 -11.86 4.08 -4.65
C GLU A 69 -10.33 4.08 -4.56
N PHE A 70 -9.75 3.04 -3.95
CA PHE A 70 -8.31 2.99 -3.66
C PHE A 70 -7.50 2.11 -4.61
N LYS A 71 -8.13 1.17 -5.33
CA LYS A 71 -7.49 0.42 -6.41
C LYS A 71 -7.44 1.34 -7.64
N GLN A 72 -6.61 2.37 -7.53
CA GLN A 72 -6.19 3.17 -8.67
C GLN A 72 -5.49 2.25 -9.67
N SER A 73 -6.25 1.74 -10.64
CA SER A 73 -5.82 0.74 -11.62
C SER A 73 -5.88 1.30 -13.06
N GLY A 74 -6.01 2.61 -13.21
CA GLY A 74 -6.03 3.28 -14.50
C GLY A 74 -4.64 3.61 -15.03
N THR A 75 -4.49 3.63 -16.36
CA THR A 75 -3.26 4.09 -17.06
C THR A 75 -2.83 5.49 -16.62
N GLY A 76 -3.77 6.37 -16.28
CA GLY A 76 -3.48 7.70 -15.72
C GLY A 76 -2.77 7.66 -14.35
N SER A 77 -3.10 6.69 -13.50
CA SER A 77 -2.41 6.50 -12.21
C SER A 77 -0.98 5.98 -12.44
N ILE A 78 -0.80 5.04 -13.37
CA ILE A 78 0.53 4.55 -13.77
C ILE A 78 1.41 5.71 -14.24
N VAL A 79 0.91 6.53 -15.17
CA VAL A 79 1.64 7.70 -15.69
C VAL A 79 1.95 8.70 -14.59
N TYR A 80 1.00 8.97 -13.71
CA TYR A 80 1.19 9.88 -12.56
C TYR A 80 2.30 9.39 -11.63
N TRP A 81 2.30 8.11 -11.25
CA TRP A 81 3.30 7.57 -10.31
C TRP A 81 4.69 7.43 -10.94
N PHE A 82 4.78 7.08 -12.22
CA PHE A 82 6.05 7.20 -12.95
C PHE A 82 6.55 8.65 -12.99
N HIS A 83 5.67 9.61 -13.27
CA HIS A 83 6.04 11.02 -13.25
C HIS A 83 6.55 11.47 -11.87
N GLN A 84 5.92 11.04 -10.76
CA GLN A 84 6.42 11.34 -9.42
C GLN A 84 7.83 10.77 -9.19
N LEU A 85 8.09 9.52 -9.60
CA LEU A 85 9.43 8.91 -9.47
C LEU A 85 10.50 9.70 -10.22
N PHE A 86 10.24 10.08 -11.47
CA PHE A 86 11.18 10.87 -12.25
C PHE A 86 11.39 12.28 -11.69
N LYS A 87 10.33 12.89 -11.16
CA LYS A 87 10.41 14.21 -10.53
C LYS A 87 11.25 14.19 -9.25
N MET A 88 11.08 13.15 -8.42
CA MET A 88 11.84 12.99 -7.18
C MET A 88 13.35 12.87 -7.44
N ALA A 89 13.75 12.17 -8.50
CA ALA A 89 15.16 12.06 -8.89
C ALA A 89 15.83 13.40 -9.24
N ALA A 90 15.04 14.46 -9.48
CA ALA A 90 15.52 15.76 -9.91
C ALA A 90 15.61 16.83 -8.80
N GLY A 91 15.18 16.54 -7.55
CA GLY A 91 15.01 17.56 -6.51
C GLY A 91 15.79 17.30 -5.22
N ALA A 92 16.31 18.36 -4.59
CA ALA A 92 16.92 18.29 -3.26
C ALA A 92 15.84 18.26 -2.16
N GLU A 93 15.25 17.09 -1.90
CA GLU A 93 14.38 16.87 -0.74
C GLU A 93 15.09 16.12 0.39
N ASP A 94 14.57 16.26 1.61
CA ASP A 94 14.94 15.46 2.78
C ASP A 94 14.93 13.96 2.45
N ILE A 95 15.99 13.22 2.82
CA ILE A 95 16.13 11.81 2.41
C ILE A 95 15.03 10.91 2.99
N TYR A 96 14.57 11.19 4.21
CA TYR A 96 13.54 10.38 4.85
C TYR A 96 12.21 10.55 4.12
N LYS A 97 11.89 11.80 3.75
CA LYS A 97 10.74 12.12 2.90
C LYS A 97 10.87 11.49 1.52
N HIS A 98 12.05 11.54 0.90
CA HIS A 98 12.33 10.93 -0.41
C HIS A 98 12.07 9.42 -0.41
N ILE A 99 12.63 8.69 0.57
CA ILE A 99 12.41 7.24 0.72
C ILE A 99 10.92 6.92 0.89
N LYS A 100 10.19 7.70 1.71
CA LYS A 100 8.76 7.47 1.95
C LYS A 100 7.92 7.72 0.70
N GLN A 101 8.22 8.78 -0.05
CA GLN A 101 7.55 9.07 -1.33
C GLN A 101 7.85 7.99 -2.36
N TYR A 102 9.09 7.50 -2.42
CA TYR A 102 9.49 6.39 -3.28
C TYR A 102 8.72 5.11 -2.98
N GLU A 103 8.68 4.71 -1.70
CA GLU A 103 7.92 3.54 -1.24
C GLU A 103 6.44 3.64 -1.61
N THR A 104 5.88 4.84 -1.44
CA THR A 104 4.49 5.13 -1.80
C THR A 104 4.25 4.93 -3.29
N ALA A 105 5.12 5.48 -4.15
CA ALA A 105 5.00 5.35 -5.60
C ALA A 105 5.16 3.89 -6.07
N MET A 106 6.14 3.15 -5.53
CA MET A 106 6.33 1.72 -5.83
C MET A 106 5.09 0.90 -5.45
N ARG A 107 4.51 1.15 -4.28
CA ARG A 107 3.29 0.48 -3.82
C ARG A 107 2.11 0.76 -4.76
N TYR A 108 1.92 2.00 -5.20
CA TYR A 108 0.84 2.33 -6.13
C TYR A 108 1.05 1.75 -7.53
N LEU A 109 2.29 1.72 -8.04
CA LEU A 109 2.61 1.05 -9.30
C LEU A 109 2.33 -0.46 -9.23
N ALA A 110 2.72 -1.11 -8.13
CA ALA A 110 2.38 -2.52 -7.90
C ALA A 110 0.87 -2.76 -7.89
N ASN A 111 0.12 -1.91 -7.18
CA ASN A 111 -1.35 -1.97 -7.14
C ASN A 111 -1.99 -1.72 -8.52
N ALA A 112 -1.35 -0.91 -9.38
CA ALA A 112 -1.77 -0.66 -10.75
C ALA A 112 -1.34 -1.76 -11.74
N GLY A 113 -0.80 -2.89 -11.27
CA GLY A 113 -0.41 -4.02 -12.11
C GLY A 113 1.00 -3.92 -12.69
N VAL A 114 1.84 -3.01 -12.19
CA VAL A 114 3.24 -2.84 -12.60
C VAL A 114 4.18 -3.12 -11.43
N PRO A 115 4.25 -4.38 -10.93
CA PRO A 115 5.15 -4.72 -9.85
C PRO A 115 6.61 -4.76 -10.34
N PHE A 116 7.52 -4.27 -9.50
CA PHE A 116 8.96 -4.36 -9.73
C PHE A 116 9.59 -5.38 -8.77
N PRO A 117 10.55 -6.20 -9.20
CA PRO A 117 11.36 -7.02 -8.30
C PRO A 117 12.06 -6.16 -7.24
N GLU A 118 12.22 -6.65 -6.01
CA GLU A 118 12.77 -5.84 -4.91
C GLU A 118 14.18 -5.29 -5.19
N HIS A 119 15.04 -6.07 -5.85
CA HIS A 119 16.38 -5.61 -6.23
C HIS A 119 16.34 -4.49 -7.27
N ALA A 120 15.35 -4.51 -8.19
CA ALA A 120 15.14 -3.44 -9.15
C ALA A 120 14.63 -2.18 -8.43
N GLN A 121 13.70 -2.34 -7.48
CA GLN A 121 13.26 -1.22 -6.62
C GLN A 121 14.42 -0.62 -5.82
N ALA A 122 15.33 -1.45 -5.30
CA ALA A 122 16.51 -1.00 -4.57
C ALA A 122 17.51 -0.25 -5.48
N ALA A 123 17.77 -0.76 -6.68
CA ALA A 123 18.62 -0.07 -7.66
C ALA A 123 18.03 1.27 -8.08
N MET A 124 16.73 1.30 -8.38
CA MET A 124 16.01 2.51 -8.74
C MET A 124 16.02 3.55 -7.60
N LEU A 125 15.83 3.11 -6.34
CA LEU A 125 15.95 4.00 -5.18
C LEU A 125 17.35 4.62 -5.10
N LEU A 126 18.40 3.80 -5.21
CA LEU A 126 19.80 4.27 -5.18
C LEU A 126 20.08 5.29 -6.30
N THR A 127 19.56 5.06 -7.51
CA THR A 127 19.70 5.99 -8.63
C THR A 127 18.89 7.27 -8.47
N SER A 128 17.79 7.23 -7.71
CA SER A 128 16.91 8.39 -7.49
C SER A 128 17.42 9.35 -6.42
N LEU A 129 18.54 9.03 -5.75
CA LEU A 129 19.08 9.87 -4.68
C LEU A 129 19.44 11.28 -5.21
N PRO A 130 19.13 12.33 -4.44
CA PRO A 130 19.18 13.69 -4.93
C PRO A 130 20.61 14.24 -5.02
N GLY A 131 20.97 14.81 -6.17
CA GLY A 131 22.21 15.58 -6.34
C GLY A 131 23.51 14.78 -6.36
N ASP A 132 24.62 15.49 -6.54
CA ASP A 132 25.94 14.90 -6.77
C ASP A 132 26.64 14.42 -5.50
N SER A 133 26.22 14.89 -4.32
CA SER A 133 26.80 14.49 -3.03
C SER A 133 26.70 12.98 -2.76
N TRP A 134 25.72 12.32 -3.37
CA TRP A 134 25.50 10.88 -3.24
C TRP A 134 26.29 10.05 -4.26
N THR A 135 27.09 10.66 -5.14
CA THR A 135 27.75 9.95 -6.24
C THR A 135 28.73 8.89 -5.73
N SER A 136 29.55 9.21 -4.74
CA SER A 136 30.49 8.25 -4.15
C SER A 136 29.76 7.05 -3.53
N PHE A 137 28.70 7.31 -2.78
CA PHE A 137 27.85 6.28 -2.19
C PHE A 137 27.20 5.39 -3.25
N ARG A 138 26.64 5.97 -4.32
CA ARG A 138 26.06 5.25 -5.46
C ARG A 138 27.05 4.30 -6.12
N LEU A 139 28.28 4.76 -6.34
CA LEU A 139 29.32 3.97 -7.00
C LEU A 139 29.90 2.86 -6.10
N ALA A 140 29.95 3.10 -4.79
CA ALA A 140 30.43 2.11 -3.82
C ALA A 140 29.39 1.02 -3.50
N THR A 141 28.10 1.37 -3.58
CA THR A 141 27.00 0.49 -3.18
C THR A 141 26.71 -0.56 -4.26
N LYS A 142 26.75 -1.84 -3.87
CA LYS A 142 26.43 -2.96 -4.77
C LYS A 142 25.00 -3.44 -4.56
N VAL A 143 24.23 -3.49 -5.65
CA VAL A 143 22.91 -4.12 -5.68
C VAL A 143 23.05 -5.52 -6.25
N THR A 144 22.51 -6.50 -5.54
CA THR A 144 22.49 -7.92 -5.92
C THR A 144 21.04 -8.39 -6.02
N THR A 145 20.82 -9.60 -6.54
CA THR A 145 19.47 -10.18 -6.66
C THR A 145 18.79 -10.41 -5.30
N THR A 146 19.55 -10.49 -4.22
CA THR A 146 19.04 -10.64 -2.84
C THR A 146 18.85 -9.31 -2.12
N THR A 147 19.23 -8.18 -2.73
CA THR A 147 19.06 -6.86 -2.13
C THR A 147 17.57 -6.49 -2.12
N THR A 148 17.06 -6.16 -0.94
CA THR A 148 15.66 -5.76 -0.76
C THR A 148 15.54 -4.24 -0.69
N PHE A 149 14.36 -3.69 -0.98
CA PHE A 149 14.07 -2.27 -0.79
C PHE A 149 14.38 -1.83 0.65
N SER A 150 13.94 -2.62 1.64
CA SER A 150 14.14 -2.32 3.06
C SER A 150 15.62 -2.24 3.45
N SER A 151 16.44 -3.17 2.95
CA SER A 151 17.89 -3.16 3.20
C SER A 151 18.56 -1.91 2.63
N MET A 152 18.20 -1.51 1.41
CA MET A 152 18.74 -0.31 0.77
C MET A 152 18.29 0.97 1.45
N ALA A 153 17.00 1.07 1.80
CA ALA A 153 16.46 2.21 2.52
C ALA A 153 17.14 2.39 3.89
N SER A 154 17.50 1.30 4.55
CA SER A 154 18.24 1.35 5.82
C SER A 154 19.67 1.83 5.61
N LEU A 155 20.37 1.28 4.60
CA LEU A 155 21.72 1.70 4.22
C LEU A 155 21.81 3.21 3.92
N ILE A 156 20.86 3.75 3.16
CA ILE A 156 20.79 5.18 2.82
C ILE A 156 20.60 6.04 4.08
N ARG A 157 19.76 5.60 5.02
CA ARG A 157 19.52 6.34 6.28
C ARG A 157 20.75 6.35 7.17
N ASP A 158 21.53 5.27 7.17
CA ASP A 158 22.76 5.18 7.95
C ASP A 158 23.86 6.09 7.38
N GLU A 159 23.96 6.21 6.04
CA GLU A 159 24.86 7.17 5.37
C GLU A 159 24.55 8.63 5.73
N VAL A 160 23.26 8.99 5.93
CA VAL A 160 22.91 10.36 6.38
C VAL A 160 23.37 10.64 7.81
N ARG A 161 23.59 9.59 8.62
CA ARG A 161 23.95 9.72 10.05
C ARG A 161 25.46 9.73 10.28
N SER A 162 26.26 9.31 9.30
CA SER A 162 27.74 9.29 9.34
C SER A 162 28.34 10.66 9.02
#